data_AF-B8BU82-F1
#
_entry.id   AF-B8BU82-F1
#
_cell.length_a   1.000
_cell.length_b   1.000
_cell.length_c   1.000
_cell.angle_alpha   90.00
_cell.angle_beta   90.00
_cell.angle_gamma   90.00
#
_symmetry.space_group_name_H-M   'P 1'
#
loop_
_entity.id
_entity.type
_entity.pdbx_description
1 polymer ?
#
loop_
_entity_poly.entity_id
_entity_poly.type
_entity_poly.pdbx_seq_one_letter_code
_entity_poly.pdbx_strand_id
1 'polypeptide(L)'
;MALDLSLYINIFILLTKTVAYLETLSLSILAALVDSILDVVSQIILAYTERRSSKTRSSAFYPAGAARLEPLGVLSCAALMGFASFGVLKEALEKLYEGGGMALDEDDHPWSSFWSMFIVVFVKFALWALCKKYYVDSTLEALALDHWNDCLSNAVACIALLCTLSNQHLWILDPIGAIVISLYIIFSWYSTGKEQIEQLTGKAAPAEFIDELYETANNFDPKMEVDVVRAYHFGPKFLVELEVVLPRDTLLFESHDLGMELQYEIESREEVERCFVHIDYESRPYDEHV
;
A
#
# COMPACT_ATOMS: atom_id res chain seq x y z
N MET A 1 0.64 -15.04 -6.15
CA MET A 1 1.90 -15.81 -5.94
C MET A 1 2.83 -15.14 -4.92
N ALA A 2 3.31 -13.92 -5.16
CA ALA A 2 4.20 -13.24 -4.20
C ALA A 2 3.52 -13.00 -2.83
N LEU A 3 2.26 -12.55 -2.84
CA LEU A 3 1.45 -12.40 -1.62
C LEU A 3 1.19 -13.72 -0.90
N ASP A 4 0.81 -14.77 -1.63
CA ASP A 4 0.57 -16.07 -1.01
C ASP A 4 1.85 -16.62 -0.36
N LEU A 5 3.00 -16.46 -1.02
CA LEU A 5 4.31 -16.86 -0.49
C LEU A 5 4.66 -16.07 0.78
N SER A 6 4.47 -14.75 0.77
CA SER A 6 4.67 -13.90 1.95
C SER A 6 3.77 -14.34 3.10
N LEU A 7 2.49 -14.61 2.83
CA LEU A 7 1.53 -15.06 3.83
C LEU A 7 1.98 -16.37 4.47
N TYR A 8 2.40 -17.36 3.67
CA TYR A 8 2.88 -18.64 4.20
C TYR A 8 4.12 -18.48 5.08
N ILE A 9 5.04 -17.59 4.71
CA ILE A 9 6.25 -17.34 5.50
C ILE A 9 5.91 -16.64 6.82
N ASN A 10 5.03 -15.64 6.82
CA ASN A 10 4.64 -14.96 8.06
C ASN A 10 3.80 -15.85 8.97
N ILE A 11 2.96 -16.73 8.42
CA ILE A 11 2.29 -17.79 9.20
C ILE A 11 3.32 -18.72 9.84
N PHE A 12 4.37 -19.11 9.10
CA PHE A 12 5.44 -19.95 9.65
C PHE A 12 6.19 -19.24 10.79
N ILE A 13 6.53 -17.96 10.63
CA ILE A 13 7.17 -17.13 11.67
C ILE A 13 6.26 -16.99 12.90
N LEU A 14 4.95 -16.80 12.69
CA LEU A 14 3.98 -16.74 13.77
C LEU A 14 3.94 -18.05 14.58
N LEU A 15 3.95 -19.19 13.90
CA LEU A 15 3.92 -20.51 14.55
C LEU A 15 5.20 -20.75 15.37
N THR A 16 6.38 -20.41 14.83
CA THR A 16 7.64 -20.57 15.58
C THR A 16 7.69 -19.67 16.81
N LYS A 17 7.28 -18.41 16.69
CA LYS A 17 7.17 -17.49 17.85
C LYS A 17 6.14 -17.95 18.88
N THR A 18 5.04 -18.57 18.43
CA THR A 18 4.02 -19.12 19.34
C THR A 18 4.59 -20.26 20.19
N VAL A 19 5.34 -21.17 19.58
CA VAL A 19 6.01 -22.27 20.31
C VAL A 19 7.02 -21.70 21.31
N ALA A 20 7.85 -20.75 20.87
CA ALA A 20 8.82 -20.08 21.75
C ALA A 20 8.14 -19.37 22.94
N TYR A 21 6.98 -18.74 22.73
CA TYR A 21 6.21 -18.12 23.80
C TYR A 21 5.68 -19.14 24.81
N LEU A 22 5.16 -20.29 24.35
CA LEU A 22 4.63 -21.32 25.24
C LEU A 22 5.72 -21.95 26.13
N GLU A 23 6.95 -22.02 25.65
CA GLU A 23 8.09 -22.57 26.39
C GLU A 23 8.66 -21.57 27.40
N THR A 24 8.70 -20.28 27.05
CA THR A 24 9.36 -19.24 27.87
C THR A 24 8.40 -18.46 28.76
N LEU A 25 7.14 -18.30 28.35
CA LEU A 25 6.12 -17.44 28.96
C LEU A 25 6.61 -16.01 29.24
N SER A 26 7.58 -15.54 28.44
CA SER A 26 8.21 -14.23 28.60
C SER A 26 7.37 -13.12 27.98
N LEU A 27 7.30 -11.97 28.65
CA LEU A 27 6.63 -10.75 28.16
C LEU A 27 7.30 -10.20 26.90
N SER A 28 8.62 -10.34 26.77
CA SER A 28 9.36 -9.92 25.58
C SER A 28 8.96 -10.74 24.34
N ILE A 29 8.81 -12.05 24.53
CA ILE A 29 8.40 -12.97 23.44
C ILE A 29 6.92 -12.78 23.10
N LEU A 30 6.07 -12.44 24.09
CA LEU A 30 4.67 -12.06 23.85
C LEU A 30 4.57 -10.82 22.95
N ALA A 31 5.37 -9.78 23.19
CA ALA A 31 5.39 -8.59 22.35
C ALA A 31 5.79 -8.93 20.90
N ALA A 32 6.85 -9.74 20.72
CA ALA A 32 7.28 -10.22 19.41
C ALA A 32 6.23 -11.13 18.72
N LEU A 33 5.41 -11.84 19.49
CA LEU A 33 4.31 -12.66 18.98
C LEU A 33 3.15 -11.78 18.48
N VAL A 34 2.75 -10.76 19.24
CA VAL A 34 1.70 -9.82 18.86
C VAL A 34 2.05 -9.12 17.55
N ASP A 35 3.30 -8.71 17.39
CA ASP A 35 3.84 -8.14 16.15
C ASP A 35 3.61 -9.08 14.94
N SER A 36 4.00 -10.35 15.04
CA SER A 36 3.75 -11.32 13.96
C SER A 36 2.29 -11.69 13.75
N ILE A 37 1.41 -11.51 14.75
CA ILE A 37 -0.04 -11.63 14.55
C ILE A 37 -0.52 -10.48 13.66
N LEU A 38 -0.06 -9.25 13.92
CA LEU A 38 -0.44 -8.07 13.13
C LEU A 38 0.02 -8.21 11.67
N ASP A 39 1.21 -8.74 11.41
CA ASP A 39 1.71 -9.05 10.06
C ASP A 39 0.81 -10.05 9.30
N VAL A 40 0.37 -11.10 10.00
CA VAL A 40 -0.49 -12.12 9.38
C VAL A 40 -1.88 -11.53 9.13
N VAL A 41 -2.42 -10.75 10.08
CA VAL A 41 -3.73 -10.10 9.93
C VAL A 41 -3.71 -9.10 8.78
N SER A 42 -2.68 -8.24 8.67
CA SER A 42 -2.55 -7.29 7.57
C SER A 42 -2.48 -8.01 6.22
N GLN A 43 -1.69 -9.08 6.11
CA GLN A 43 -1.58 -9.85 4.87
C GLN A 43 -2.85 -10.62 4.52
N ILE A 44 -3.62 -11.08 5.50
CA ILE A 44 -4.95 -11.65 5.25
C ILE A 44 -5.88 -10.58 4.69
N ILE A 45 -5.88 -9.37 5.27
CA ILE A 45 -6.68 -8.24 4.78
C ILE A 45 -6.30 -7.93 3.33
N LEU A 46 -5.01 -7.73 3.03
CA LEU A 46 -4.51 -7.45 1.68
C LEU A 46 -4.87 -8.56 0.68
N ALA A 47 -4.63 -9.82 1.04
CA ALA A 47 -4.96 -10.97 0.18
C ALA A 47 -6.47 -11.10 -0.04
N TYR A 48 -7.29 -10.77 0.96
CA TYR A 48 -8.74 -10.75 0.83
C TYR A 48 -9.20 -9.63 -0.12
N THR A 49 -8.70 -8.41 0.08
CA THR A 49 -9.09 -7.25 -0.73
C THR A 49 -8.65 -7.39 -2.19
N GLU A 50 -7.45 -7.89 -2.46
CA GLU A 50 -6.97 -8.13 -3.82
C GLU A 50 -7.78 -9.23 -4.53
N ARG A 51 -8.02 -10.38 -3.86
CA ARG A 51 -8.82 -11.46 -4.44
C ARG A 51 -10.25 -11.03 -4.71
N ARG A 52 -10.79 -10.11 -3.91
CA ARG A 52 -12.16 -9.59 -4.12
C ARG A 52 -12.20 -8.50 -5.19
N SER A 53 -11.17 -7.66 -5.26
CA SER A 53 -10.97 -6.65 -6.31
C SER A 53 -10.90 -7.32 -7.68
N SER A 54 -10.01 -8.30 -7.85
CA SER A 54 -9.75 -9.00 -9.12
C SER A 54 -10.92 -9.87 -9.63
N LYS A 55 -11.70 -10.51 -8.74
CA LYS A 55 -12.77 -11.45 -9.14
C LYS A 55 -14.11 -10.81 -9.45
N THR A 56 -14.29 -9.52 -9.17
CA THR A 56 -15.62 -8.89 -9.18
C THR A 56 -15.71 -7.78 -10.23
N ARG A 57 -15.20 -8.06 -11.44
CA ARG A 57 -15.51 -7.23 -12.63
C ARG A 57 -17.00 -7.46 -12.96
N SER A 58 -17.85 -6.56 -12.46
CA SER A 58 -19.32 -6.56 -12.57
C SER A 58 -20.06 -7.70 -11.83
N SER A 59 -20.20 -7.56 -10.51
CA SER A 59 -21.28 -8.24 -9.76
C SER A 59 -22.45 -7.29 -9.58
N ALA A 60 -23.69 -7.79 -9.50
CA ALA A 60 -24.89 -6.98 -9.25
C ALA A 60 -24.77 -6.08 -7.99
N PHE A 61 -23.93 -6.47 -7.02
CA PHE A 61 -23.64 -5.67 -5.82
C PHE A 61 -22.63 -4.54 -6.05
N TYR A 62 -21.76 -4.65 -7.07
CA TYR A 62 -20.72 -3.69 -7.40
C TYR A 62 -20.77 -3.35 -8.91
N PRO A 63 -21.78 -2.58 -9.36
CA PRO A 63 -21.98 -2.26 -10.77
C PRO A 63 -20.85 -1.41 -11.37
N ALA A 64 -20.16 -0.64 -10.53
CA ALA A 64 -19.00 0.17 -10.93
C ALA A 64 -17.65 -0.57 -10.73
N GLY A 65 -17.68 -1.87 -10.42
CA GLY A 65 -16.49 -2.67 -10.11
C GLY A 65 -16.08 -2.64 -8.64
N ALA A 66 -15.29 -3.64 -8.24
CA ALA A 66 -14.80 -3.78 -6.86
C ALA A 66 -13.33 -3.34 -6.69
N ALA A 67 -12.77 -2.63 -7.69
CA ALA A 67 -11.38 -2.16 -7.69
C ALA A 67 -11.04 -1.28 -6.47
N ARG A 68 -12.04 -0.57 -5.93
CA ARG A 68 -11.91 0.27 -4.72
C ARG A 68 -11.65 -0.50 -3.43
N LEU A 69 -11.83 -1.83 -3.41
CA LEU A 69 -11.53 -2.65 -2.24
C LEU A 69 -10.04 -2.73 -1.94
N GLU A 70 -9.20 -2.64 -2.97
CA GLU A 70 -7.74 -2.66 -2.83
C GLU A 70 -7.21 -1.48 -1.98
N PRO A 71 -7.46 -0.21 -2.34
CA PRO A 71 -6.99 0.92 -1.54
C PRO A 71 -7.59 0.94 -0.13
N LEU A 72 -8.82 0.42 0.06
CA LEU A 72 -9.40 0.21 1.38
C LEU A 72 -8.62 -0.82 2.22
N GLY A 73 -8.13 -1.88 1.60
CA GLY A 73 -7.28 -2.88 2.24
C GLY A 73 -5.95 -2.30 2.70
N VAL A 74 -5.28 -1.55 1.81
CA VAL A 74 -4.02 -0.86 2.13
C VAL A 74 -4.22 0.18 3.24
N LEU A 75 -5.29 0.97 3.17
CA LEU A 75 -5.62 1.96 4.21
C LEU A 75 -5.87 1.31 5.57
N SER A 76 -6.56 0.17 5.60
CA SER A 76 -6.81 -0.59 6.83
C SER A 76 -5.50 -1.11 7.44
N CYS A 77 -4.58 -1.60 6.59
CA CYS A 77 -3.25 -2.04 7.03
C CYS A 77 -2.41 -0.88 7.55
N ALA A 78 -2.43 0.27 6.86
CA ALA A 78 -1.72 1.48 7.30
C ALA A 78 -2.20 1.96 8.67
N ALA A 79 -3.51 1.92 8.93
CA ALA A 79 -4.06 2.27 10.24
C ALA A 79 -3.62 1.29 11.34
N LEU A 80 -3.67 -0.03 11.05
CA LEU A 80 -3.30 -1.08 12.00
C LEU A 80 -1.80 -1.03 12.34
N MET A 81 -0.93 -0.95 11.34
CA MET A 81 0.52 -0.88 11.53
C MET A 81 0.99 0.45 12.11
N GLY A 82 0.34 1.55 11.73
CA GLY A 82 0.56 2.86 12.35
C GLY A 82 0.24 2.82 13.85
N PHE A 83 -0.90 2.23 14.23
CA PHE A 83 -1.28 2.08 15.64
C PHE A 83 -0.30 1.18 16.42
N ALA A 84 0.12 0.06 15.84
CA ALA A 84 1.13 -0.81 16.43
C ALA A 84 2.45 -0.06 16.72
N SER A 85 2.88 0.77 15.77
CA SER A 85 4.09 1.58 15.89
C SER A 85 3.99 2.64 17.00
N PHE A 86 2.80 3.19 17.27
CA PHE A 86 2.57 4.04 18.44
C PHE A 86 2.73 3.26 19.76
N GLY A 87 2.33 1.98 19.78
CA GLY A 87 2.55 1.09 20.93
C GLY A 87 4.04 0.94 21.25
N VAL A 88 4.85 0.65 20.22
CA VAL A 88 6.32 0.52 20.36
C VAL A 88 6.94 1.85 20.80
N LEU A 89 6.51 2.98 20.22
CA LEU A 89 6.98 4.31 20.60
C LEU A 89 6.70 4.60 22.07
N LYS A 90 5.49 4.26 22.55
CA LYS A 90 5.10 4.45 23.95
C LYS A 90 5.98 3.59 24.87
N GLU A 91 6.16 2.31 24.56
CA GLU A 91 6.97 1.40 25.37
C GLU A 91 8.44 1.85 25.42
N ALA A 92 8.99 2.34 24.30
CA ALA A 92 10.34 2.86 24.24
C ALA A 92 10.52 4.13 25.09
N LEU A 93 9.52 5.03 25.11
CA LEU A 93 9.51 6.22 25.96
C LEU A 93 9.39 5.87 27.45
N GLU A 94 8.54 4.90 27.80
CA GLU A 94 8.41 4.39 29.17
C GLU A 94 9.74 3.79 29.66
N LYS A 95 10.39 2.94 28.83
CA LYS A 95 11.72 2.37 29.12
C LYS A 95 12.79 3.45 29.33
N LEU A 96 12.75 4.53 28.54
CA LEU A 96 13.69 5.63 28.69
C LEU A 96 13.44 6.44 29.97
N TYR A 97 12.17 6.65 30.33
CA TYR A 97 11.77 7.43 31.50
C TYR A 97 12.01 6.70 32.82
N GLU A 98 11.70 5.40 32.88
CA GLU A 98 11.88 4.61 34.09
C GLU A 98 13.36 4.42 34.45
N GLY A 99 14.28 4.69 33.52
CA GLY A 99 15.73 4.64 33.77
C GLY A 99 16.24 3.25 34.14
N GLY A 100 15.37 2.23 34.05
CA GLY A 100 15.69 0.84 34.28
C GLY A 100 16.50 0.34 33.11
N GLY A 101 17.82 0.46 33.18
CA GLY A 101 18.69 -0.36 32.36
C GLY A 101 18.17 -1.79 32.47
N MET A 102 17.86 -2.43 31.34
CA MET A 102 17.61 -3.86 31.36
C MET A 102 18.82 -4.49 32.06
N ALA A 103 18.58 -5.04 33.25
CA ALA A 103 19.33 -6.21 33.64
C ALA A 103 19.08 -7.17 32.49
N LEU A 104 20.07 -7.30 31.60
CA LEU A 104 20.18 -8.48 30.77
C LEU A 104 20.09 -9.62 31.78
N ASP A 105 18.97 -10.35 31.80
CA ASP A 105 18.88 -11.55 32.62
C ASP A 105 20.12 -12.37 32.27
N GLU A 106 20.90 -12.73 33.28
CA GLU A 106 22.21 -13.40 33.12
C GLU A 106 22.11 -14.75 32.39
N ASP A 107 20.88 -15.23 32.14
CA ASP A 107 20.54 -16.47 31.45
C ASP A 107 20.23 -16.31 29.95
N ASP A 108 20.17 -15.08 29.42
CA ASP A 108 19.81 -14.85 28.02
C ASP A 108 21.07 -14.99 27.15
N HIS A 109 21.18 -16.10 26.41
CA HIS A 109 22.27 -16.33 25.46
C HIS A 109 22.29 -15.23 24.38
N PRO A 110 23.17 -14.20 24.46
CA PRO A 110 22.99 -13.01 23.63
C PRO A 110 23.20 -13.29 22.13
N TRP A 111 23.95 -14.37 21.87
CA TRP A 111 24.25 -14.84 20.54
C TRP A 111 23.05 -15.54 19.88
N SER A 112 22.18 -16.23 20.63
CA SER A 112 20.98 -16.86 20.04
C SER A 112 19.95 -15.82 19.62
N SER A 113 19.74 -14.77 20.45
CA SER A 113 18.89 -13.62 20.12
C SER A 113 19.43 -12.81 18.95
N PHE A 114 20.76 -12.63 18.86
CA PHE A 114 21.37 -12.00 17.70
C PHE A 114 21.14 -12.79 16.40
N TRP A 115 21.38 -14.11 16.39
CA TRP A 115 21.18 -14.94 15.19
C TRP A 115 19.71 -15.02 14.78
N SER A 116 18.77 -15.08 15.72
CA SER A 116 17.34 -15.12 15.40
C SER A 116 16.88 -13.81 14.72
N MET A 117 17.28 -12.66 15.25
CA MET A 117 16.98 -11.35 14.65
C MET A 117 17.68 -11.17 13.30
N PHE A 118 18.93 -11.61 13.17
CA PHE A 118 19.68 -11.55 11.90
C PHE A 118 19.01 -12.39 10.80
N ILE A 119 18.52 -13.58 11.13
CA ILE A 119 17.76 -14.43 10.21
C ILE A 119 16.46 -13.73 9.78
N VAL A 120 15.73 -13.10 10.71
CA VAL A 120 14.50 -12.35 10.41
C VAL A 120 14.79 -11.18 9.45
N VAL A 121 15.85 -10.41 9.71
CA VAL A 121 16.29 -9.33 8.81
C VAL A 121 16.56 -9.86 7.41
N PHE A 122 17.31 -10.96 7.29
CA PHE A 122 17.64 -11.54 5.99
C PHE A 122 16.40 -12.05 5.25
N VAL A 123 15.47 -12.71 5.95
CA VAL A 123 14.22 -13.22 5.37
C VAL A 123 13.33 -12.07 4.92
N LYS A 124 13.11 -11.06 5.77
CA LYS A 124 12.28 -9.88 5.42
C LYS A 124 12.92 -9.07 4.28
N PHE A 125 14.25 -8.94 4.25
CA PHE A 125 14.94 -8.31 3.12
C PHE A 125 14.79 -9.10 1.81
N ALA A 126 14.86 -10.43 1.85
CA ALA A 126 14.61 -11.26 0.68
C ALA A 126 13.16 -11.14 0.19
N LEU A 127 12.19 -11.07 1.10
CA LEU A 127 10.78 -10.82 0.77
C LEU A 127 10.58 -9.43 0.16
N TRP A 128 11.18 -8.40 0.74
CA TRP A 128 11.17 -7.05 0.17
C TRP A 128 11.73 -7.03 -1.26
N ALA A 129 12.87 -7.67 -1.51
CA ALA A 129 13.48 -7.74 -2.83
C ALA A 129 12.60 -8.47 -3.85
N LEU A 130 11.90 -9.53 -3.41
CA LEU A 130 10.92 -10.23 -4.25
C LEU A 130 9.72 -9.34 -4.57
N CYS A 131 9.10 -8.70 -3.57
CA CYS A 131 7.97 -7.80 -3.78
C CYS A 131 8.34 -6.63 -4.70
N LYS A 132 9.53 -6.02 -4.51
CA LYS A 132 10.03 -4.94 -5.37
C LYS A 132 10.28 -5.38 -6.82
N LYS A 133 10.67 -6.63 -7.04
CA LYS A 133 10.88 -7.16 -8.39
C LYS A 133 9.57 -7.38 -9.16
N TYR A 134 8.49 -7.69 -8.45
CA TYR A 134 7.17 -7.96 -9.02
C TYR A 134 6.17 -6.82 -8.73
N TYR A 135 6.68 -5.60 -8.57
CA TYR A 135 5.89 -4.43 -8.23
C TYR A 135 4.96 -4.06 -9.39
N VAL A 136 3.65 -4.22 -9.19
CA VAL A 136 2.63 -3.92 -10.21
C VAL A 136 1.46 -3.15 -9.59
N ASP A 137 1.02 -3.55 -8.39
CA ASP A 137 -0.19 -3.02 -7.75
C ASP A 137 0.07 -2.45 -6.35
N SER A 138 -0.81 -1.55 -5.88
CA SER A 138 -0.70 -0.88 -4.56
C SER A 138 -0.69 -1.86 -3.38
N THR A 139 -1.32 -3.03 -3.53
CA THR A 139 -1.27 -4.10 -2.52
C THR A 139 0.15 -4.64 -2.32
N LEU A 140 0.89 -4.86 -3.42
CA LEU A 140 2.27 -5.36 -3.37
C LEU A 140 3.25 -4.28 -2.90
N GLU A 141 2.99 -3.02 -3.24
CA GLU A 141 3.71 -1.87 -2.69
C GLU A 141 3.61 -1.81 -1.17
N ALA A 142 2.39 -1.87 -0.64
CA ALA A 142 2.15 -1.83 0.79
C ALA A 142 2.85 -3.00 1.51
N LEU A 143 2.80 -4.20 0.92
CA LEU A 143 3.48 -5.37 1.45
C LEU A 143 5.02 -5.23 1.41
N ALA A 144 5.57 -4.65 0.34
CA ALA A 144 7.00 -4.38 0.27
C ALA A 144 7.41 -3.38 1.36
N LEU A 145 6.62 -2.32 1.54
CA LEU A 145 6.86 -1.31 2.57
C LEU A 145 6.84 -1.91 3.99
N ASP A 146 5.88 -2.81 4.24
CA ASP A 146 5.78 -3.58 5.49
C ASP A 146 7.08 -4.36 5.76
N HIS A 147 7.51 -5.20 4.81
CA HIS A 147 8.77 -5.96 4.95
C HIS A 147 10.01 -5.08 5.10
N TRP A 148 10.02 -3.91 4.46
CA TRP A 148 11.10 -2.94 4.60
C TRP A 148 11.15 -2.33 6.00
N ASN A 149 9.99 -1.92 6.53
CA ASN A 149 9.87 -1.36 7.86
C ASN A 149 10.28 -2.38 8.94
N ASP A 150 9.88 -3.64 8.78
CA ASP A 150 10.31 -4.72 9.67
C ASP A 150 11.80 -4.99 9.59
N CYS A 151 12.36 -5.00 8.37
CA CYS A 151 13.79 -5.16 8.17
C CYS A 151 14.57 -4.05 8.87
N LEU A 152 14.10 -2.80 8.76
CA LEU A 152 14.76 -1.64 9.37
C LEU A 152 14.62 -1.65 10.90
N SER A 153 13.43 -1.96 11.43
CA SER A 153 13.18 -2.13 12.86
C SER A 153 14.09 -3.19 13.49
N ASN A 154 14.12 -4.39 12.88
CA ASN A 154 14.97 -5.47 13.37
C ASN A 154 16.47 -5.16 13.19
N ALA A 155 16.88 -4.44 12.14
CA ALA A 155 18.27 -4.02 11.96
C ALA A 155 18.72 -3.01 13.03
N VAL A 156 17.88 -2.03 13.37
CA VAL A 156 18.16 -1.07 14.44
C VAL A 156 18.28 -1.78 15.78
N ALA A 157 17.37 -2.72 16.07
CA ALA A 157 17.43 -3.52 17.30
C ALA A 157 18.69 -4.41 17.36
N CYS A 158 19.09 -5.04 16.24
CA CYS A 158 20.36 -5.78 16.15
C CYS A 158 21.58 -4.91 16.48
N ILE A 159 21.63 -3.68 15.94
CA ILE A 159 22.73 -2.74 16.19
C ILE A 159 22.74 -2.32 17.66
N ALA A 160 21.56 -2.00 18.22
CA ALA A 160 21.44 -1.64 19.64
C ALA A 160 21.89 -2.78 20.57
N LEU A 161 21.53 -4.03 20.26
CA LEU A 161 21.96 -5.21 20.99
C LEU A 161 23.49 -5.37 20.94
N LEU A 162 24.10 -5.30 19.75
CA LEU A 162 25.56 -5.39 19.59
C LEU A 162 26.31 -4.31 20.38
N CYS A 163 25.81 -3.07 20.35
CA CYS A 163 26.39 -1.97 21.12
C CYS A 163 26.30 -2.23 22.64
N THR A 164 25.16 -2.74 23.10
CA THR A 164 24.95 -3.07 24.53
C THR A 164 25.87 -4.20 24.98
N LEU A 165 26.12 -5.21 24.13
CA LEU A 165 27.07 -6.28 24.41
C LEU A 165 28.53 -5.81 24.46
N SER A 166 28.88 -4.79 23.68
CA SER A 166 30.23 -4.20 23.73
C SER A 166 30.44 -3.30 24.94
N ASN A 167 29.40 -2.60 25.42
CA ASN A 167 29.47 -1.70 26.56
C ASN A 167 28.09 -1.62 27.25
N GLN A 168 28.02 -2.07 28.50
CA GLN A 168 26.78 -2.07 29.30
C GLN A 168 26.20 -0.66 29.54
N HIS A 169 27.02 0.40 29.43
CA HIS A 169 26.55 1.79 29.52
C HIS A 169 25.76 2.27 28.28
N LEU A 170 25.74 1.50 27.19
CA LEU A 170 25.03 1.84 25.95
C LEU A 170 23.59 1.33 25.89
N TRP A 171 23.01 0.89 27.02
CA TRP A 171 21.62 0.43 27.10
C TRP A 171 20.59 1.45 26.58
N ILE A 172 20.91 2.75 26.63
CA ILE A 172 20.08 3.86 26.15
C ILE A 172 19.90 3.82 24.62
N LEU A 173 20.79 3.18 23.88
CA LEU A 173 20.72 3.11 22.42
C LEU A 173 19.51 2.30 21.93
N ASP A 174 19.06 1.31 22.68
CA ASP A 174 17.88 0.51 22.33
C ASP A 174 16.57 1.33 22.34
N PRO A 175 16.17 1.99 23.44
CA PRO A 175 14.97 2.82 23.45
C PRO A 175 15.09 4.04 22.52
N ILE A 176 16.28 4.66 22.36
CA ILE A 176 16.46 5.74 21.37
C ILE A 176 16.27 5.22 19.95
N GLY A 177 16.89 4.07 19.62
CA GLY A 177 16.74 3.42 18.33
C GLY A 177 15.29 3.10 18.02
N ALA A 178 14.58 2.50 18.99
CA ALA A 178 13.15 2.20 18.93
C ALA A 178 12.30 3.47 18.69
N ILE A 179 12.56 4.58 19.39
CA ILE A 179 11.84 5.85 19.18
C ILE A 179 12.05 6.37 17.75
N VAL A 180 13.29 6.41 17.27
CA VAL A 180 13.62 6.93 15.94
C VAL A 180 12.95 6.08 14.85
N ILE A 181 13.02 4.75 14.97
CA ILE A 181 12.44 3.87 13.97
C ILE A 181 10.90 3.87 14.01
N SER A 182 10.29 3.91 15.20
CA SER A 182 8.83 4.01 15.30
C SER A 182 8.30 5.30 14.66
N LEU A 183 8.97 6.44 14.84
CA LEU A 183 8.58 7.69 14.17
C LEU A 183 8.70 7.59 12.65
N TYR A 184 9.75 6.95 12.14
CA TYR A 184 9.91 6.68 10.71
C TYR A 184 8.77 5.80 10.17
N ILE A 185 8.45 4.69 10.86
CA ILE A 185 7.40 3.76 10.43
C ILE A 185 6.01 4.43 10.47
N ILE A 186 5.71 5.23 11.51
CA ILE A 186 4.47 6.02 11.59
C ILE A 186 4.37 6.99 10.42
N PHE A 187 5.43 7.73 10.10
CA PHE A 187 5.43 8.65 8.98
C PHE A 187 5.25 7.93 7.64
N SER A 188 5.91 6.78 7.48
CA SER A 188 5.80 5.93 6.30
C SER A 188 4.36 5.48 6.06
N TRP A 189 3.71 4.89 7.08
CA TRP A 189 2.32 4.45 6.97
C TRP A 189 1.33 5.59 6.84
N TYR A 190 1.60 6.74 7.47
CA TYR A 190 0.82 7.95 7.27
C TYR A 190 0.86 8.42 5.81
N SER A 191 2.05 8.44 5.19
CA SER A 191 2.23 8.82 3.79
C SER A 191 1.45 7.88 2.85
N THR A 192 1.60 6.57 3.04
CA THR A 192 0.85 5.57 2.27
C THR A 192 -0.65 5.71 2.47
N GLY A 193 -1.12 5.86 3.71
CA GLY A 193 -2.55 6.05 4.00
C GLY A 193 -3.11 7.31 3.34
N LYS A 194 -2.36 8.41 3.35
CA LYS A 194 -2.75 9.66 2.68
C LYS A 194 -2.90 9.47 1.16
N GLU A 195 -1.95 8.79 0.52
CA GLU A 195 -2.02 8.50 -0.91
C GLU A 195 -3.25 7.65 -1.27
N GLN A 196 -3.53 6.60 -0.48
CA GLN A 196 -4.71 5.76 -0.71
C GLN A 196 -6.03 6.53 -0.50
N ILE A 197 -6.07 7.46 0.46
CA ILE A 197 -7.22 8.37 0.63
C ILE A 197 -7.36 9.28 -0.59
N GLU A 198 -6.27 9.88 -1.07
CA GLU A 198 -6.31 10.74 -2.26
C GLU A 198 -6.83 9.98 -3.49
N GLN A 199 -6.38 8.74 -3.71
CA GLN A 199 -6.90 7.87 -4.77
C GLN A 199 -8.39 7.56 -4.60
N LEU A 200 -8.84 7.27 -3.38
CA LEU A 200 -10.26 7.03 -3.08
C LEU A 200 -11.14 8.28 -3.26
N THR A 201 -10.59 9.47 -3.02
CA THR A 201 -11.31 10.74 -3.21
C THR A 201 -11.40 11.19 -4.66
N GLY A 202 -10.76 10.48 -5.59
CA GLY A 202 -10.76 10.84 -7.01
C GLY A 202 -9.76 11.95 -7.33
N LYS A 203 -8.54 11.86 -6.79
CA LYS A 203 -7.43 12.74 -7.21
C LYS A 203 -7.25 12.69 -8.73
N ALA A 204 -7.04 13.86 -9.33
CA ALA A 204 -6.82 13.98 -10.77
C ALA A 204 -5.58 13.19 -11.21
N ALA A 205 -5.64 12.65 -12.42
CA ALA A 205 -4.51 12.02 -13.07
C ALA A 205 -3.36 13.03 -13.32
N PRO A 206 -2.13 12.55 -13.53
CA PRO A 206 -1.02 13.41 -13.93
C PRO A 206 -1.35 14.22 -15.19
N ALA A 207 -0.91 15.48 -15.24
CA ALA A 207 -1.17 16.36 -16.39
C ALA A 207 -0.68 15.75 -17.71
N GLU A 208 0.49 15.10 -17.70
CA GLU A 208 1.06 14.40 -18.87
C GLU A 208 0.09 13.33 -19.43
N PHE A 209 -0.58 12.58 -18.56
CA PHE A 209 -1.55 11.57 -18.98
C PHE A 209 -2.82 12.21 -19.55
N ILE A 210 -3.29 13.32 -18.96
CA ILE A 210 -4.44 14.07 -19.46
C ILE A 210 -4.14 14.65 -20.85
N ASP A 211 -2.93 15.19 -21.05
CA ASP A 211 -2.48 15.74 -22.33
C ASP A 211 -2.40 14.65 -23.41
N GLU A 212 -1.89 13.45 -23.07
CA GLU A 212 -1.88 12.31 -23.99
C GLU A 212 -3.29 11.85 -24.40
N LEU A 213 -4.24 11.83 -23.45
CA LEU A 213 -5.64 11.51 -23.73
C LEU A 213 -6.27 12.56 -24.66
N TYR A 214 -5.99 13.83 -24.40
CA TYR A 214 -6.44 14.94 -25.24
C TYR A 214 -5.90 14.81 -26.67
N GLU A 215 -4.59 14.56 -26.83
CA GLU A 215 -3.99 14.37 -28.15
C GLU A 215 -4.57 13.16 -28.89
N THR A 216 -4.83 12.06 -28.17
CA THR A 216 -5.43 10.86 -28.75
C THR A 216 -6.83 11.14 -29.26
N ALA A 217 -7.67 11.78 -28.45
CA ALA A 217 -9.05 12.10 -28.80
C ALA A 217 -9.14 13.16 -29.91
N ASN A 218 -8.28 14.18 -29.88
CA ASN A 218 -8.29 15.27 -30.86
C ASN A 218 -7.78 14.83 -32.25
N ASN A 219 -6.96 13.78 -32.32
CA ASN A 219 -6.48 13.22 -33.59
C ASN A 219 -7.32 12.01 -34.07
N PHE A 220 -8.39 11.65 -33.36
CA PHE A 220 -9.15 10.43 -33.62
C PHE A 220 -9.95 10.50 -34.93
N ASP A 221 -10.75 11.54 -35.12
CA ASP A 221 -11.51 11.78 -36.35
C ASP A 221 -11.55 13.28 -36.67
N PRO A 222 -11.37 13.71 -37.93
CA PRO A 222 -11.37 15.12 -38.31
C PRO A 222 -12.71 15.85 -38.10
N LYS A 223 -13.82 15.13 -37.86
CA LYS A 223 -15.11 15.72 -37.52
C LYS A 223 -15.25 15.99 -36.03
N MET A 224 -14.42 15.40 -35.17
CA MET A 224 -14.49 15.53 -33.72
C MET A 224 -13.60 16.67 -33.23
N GLU A 225 -14.14 17.48 -32.33
CA GLU A 225 -13.39 18.48 -31.57
C GLU A 225 -13.50 18.14 -30.08
N VAL A 226 -12.39 18.10 -29.36
CA VAL A 226 -12.40 17.78 -27.92
C VAL A 226 -12.65 19.06 -27.12
N ASP A 227 -13.69 19.07 -26.29
CA ASP A 227 -14.04 20.21 -25.43
C ASP A 227 -13.40 20.04 -24.05
N VAL A 228 -13.68 18.91 -23.37
CA VAL A 228 -13.19 18.65 -22.01
C VAL A 228 -12.64 17.23 -21.87
N VAL A 229 -11.52 17.13 -21.16
CA VAL A 229 -10.92 15.86 -20.74
C VAL A 229 -10.74 15.88 -19.24
N ARG A 230 -11.38 14.95 -18.53
CA ARG A 230 -11.13 14.70 -17.12
C ARG A 230 -10.66 13.26 -16.94
N ALA A 231 -9.58 13.08 -16.20
CA ALA A 231 -9.15 11.76 -15.76
C ALA A 231 -8.87 11.84 -14.26
N TYR A 232 -9.47 10.93 -13.49
CA TYR A 232 -9.31 10.90 -12.04
C TYR A 232 -9.28 9.47 -11.53
N HIS A 233 -8.64 9.29 -10.37
CA HIS A 233 -8.48 7.97 -9.77
C HIS A 233 -9.83 7.33 -9.44
N PHE A 234 -9.93 6.05 -9.78
CA PHE A 234 -11.04 5.17 -9.48
C PHE A 234 -10.48 3.86 -8.94
N GLY A 235 -10.04 3.88 -7.69
CA GLY A 235 -9.19 2.83 -7.15
C GLY A 235 -7.77 2.93 -7.73
N PRO A 236 -7.14 1.83 -8.14
CA PRO A 236 -5.77 1.85 -8.67
C PRO A 236 -5.67 2.41 -10.11
N LYS A 237 -6.79 2.49 -10.84
CA LYS A 237 -6.87 2.91 -12.25
C LYS A 237 -7.60 4.25 -12.40
N PHE A 238 -7.66 4.77 -13.62
CA PHE A 238 -8.37 6.01 -13.95
C PHE A 238 -9.77 5.76 -14.52
N LEU A 239 -10.72 6.59 -14.07
CA LEU A 239 -11.94 6.85 -14.81
C LEU A 239 -11.69 8.06 -15.71
N VAL A 240 -12.01 7.94 -16.98
CA VAL A 240 -11.85 9.02 -17.97
C VAL A 240 -13.22 9.49 -18.42
N GLU A 241 -13.41 10.81 -18.44
CA GLU A 241 -14.58 11.49 -18.97
C GLU A 241 -14.10 12.40 -20.11
N LEU A 242 -14.63 12.17 -21.31
CA LEU A 242 -14.35 12.95 -22.51
C LEU A 242 -15.65 13.61 -22.97
N GLU A 243 -15.57 14.90 -23.26
CA GLU A 243 -16.63 15.65 -23.91
C GLU A 243 -16.14 16.03 -25.30
N VAL A 244 -16.81 15.55 -26.34
CA VAL A 244 -16.47 15.81 -27.75
C VAL A 244 -17.62 16.46 -28.48
N VAL A 245 -17.29 17.39 -29.38
CA VAL A 245 -18.25 18.14 -30.20
C VAL A 245 -18.21 17.59 -31.61
N LEU A 246 -19.39 17.27 -32.15
CA LEU A 246 -19.59 16.86 -33.53
C LEU A 246 -20.46 17.88 -34.31
N PRO A 247 -20.33 17.95 -35.65
CA PRO A 247 -21.19 18.78 -36.48
C PRO A 247 -22.67 18.44 -36.31
N ARG A 248 -23.53 19.46 -36.29
CA ARG A 248 -24.99 19.33 -36.06
C ARG A 248 -25.72 18.44 -37.08
N ASP A 249 -25.15 18.28 -38.25
CA ASP A 249 -25.67 17.46 -39.35
C ASP A 249 -25.24 15.98 -39.26
N THR A 250 -24.40 15.62 -38.29
CA THR A 250 -23.98 14.24 -38.04
C THR A 250 -25.18 13.40 -37.59
N LEU A 251 -25.37 12.23 -38.21
CA LEU A 251 -26.47 11.34 -37.88
C LEU A 251 -26.21 10.68 -36.51
N LEU A 252 -27.27 10.46 -35.73
CA LEU A 252 -27.15 9.92 -34.37
C LEU A 252 -26.39 8.58 -34.30
N PHE A 253 -26.58 7.72 -35.30
CA PHE A 253 -25.86 6.44 -35.35
C PHE A 253 -24.37 6.65 -35.64
N GLU A 254 -24.00 7.59 -36.51
CA GLU A 254 -22.60 7.91 -36.82
C GLU A 254 -21.90 8.51 -35.60
N SER A 255 -22.57 9.43 -34.90
CA SER A 255 -22.02 9.99 -33.66
C SER A 255 -21.84 8.92 -32.58
N HIS A 256 -22.84 8.03 -32.41
CA HIS A 256 -22.75 6.95 -31.44
C HIS A 256 -21.60 5.98 -31.76
N ASP A 257 -21.46 5.59 -33.02
CA ASP A 257 -20.43 4.66 -33.45
C ASP A 257 -19.02 5.26 -33.27
N LEU A 258 -18.79 6.51 -33.69
CA LEU A 258 -17.51 7.19 -33.44
C LEU A 258 -17.21 7.35 -31.95
N GLY A 259 -18.22 7.68 -31.14
CA GLY A 259 -18.07 7.78 -29.68
C GLY A 259 -17.69 6.45 -29.03
N MET A 260 -18.30 5.35 -29.48
CA MET A 260 -17.92 4.00 -29.02
C MET A 260 -16.51 3.62 -29.46
N GLU A 261 -16.12 3.92 -30.69
CA GLU A 261 -14.77 3.63 -31.17
C GLU A 261 -13.71 4.40 -30.37
N LEU A 262 -13.95 5.69 -30.10
CA LEU A 262 -13.08 6.49 -29.23
C LEU A 262 -13.04 5.92 -27.80
N GLN A 263 -14.19 5.51 -27.25
CA GLN A 263 -14.25 4.88 -25.94
C GLN A 263 -13.37 3.62 -25.90
N TYR A 264 -13.46 2.74 -26.90
CA TYR A 264 -12.66 1.52 -26.96
C TYR A 264 -11.16 1.80 -27.11
N GLU A 265 -10.79 2.80 -27.89
CA GLU A 265 -9.38 3.20 -28.04
C GLU A 265 -8.79 3.64 -26.70
N ILE A 266 -9.52 4.45 -25.93
CA ILE A 266 -9.06 4.95 -24.63
C ILE A 266 -9.08 3.84 -23.56
N GLU A 267 -10.11 2.98 -23.56
CA GLU A 267 -10.20 1.82 -22.66
C GLU A 267 -9.18 0.71 -22.99
N SER A 268 -8.51 0.78 -24.14
CA SER A 268 -7.44 -0.16 -24.49
C SER A 268 -6.16 0.03 -23.67
N ARG A 269 -5.99 1.23 -23.06
CA ARG A 269 -4.87 1.55 -22.17
C ARG A 269 -5.01 0.80 -20.84
N GLU A 270 -3.91 0.23 -20.33
CA GLU A 270 -3.95 -0.60 -19.12
C GLU A 270 -4.35 0.19 -17.87
N GLU A 271 -4.01 1.49 -17.84
CA GLU A 271 -4.26 2.43 -16.76
C GLU A 271 -5.72 2.89 -16.67
N VAL A 272 -6.50 2.72 -17.75
CA VAL A 272 -7.90 3.14 -17.82
C VAL A 272 -8.80 1.97 -17.39
N GLU A 273 -9.65 2.20 -16.39
CA GLU A 273 -10.67 1.22 -16.01
C GLU A 273 -11.91 1.35 -16.91
N ARG A 274 -12.30 2.59 -17.22
CA ARG A 274 -13.47 2.91 -18.02
C ARG A 274 -13.39 4.34 -18.56
N CYS A 275 -13.90 4.52 -19.77
CA CYS A 275 -14.05 5.83 -20.39
C CYS A 275 -15.54 6.12 -20.62
N PHE A 276 -15.94 7.36 -20.36
CA PHE A 276 -17.25 7.90 -20.72
C PHE A 276 -17.05 8.98 -21.76
N VAL A 277 -17.63 8.78 -22.95
CA VAL A 277 -17.60 9.77 -24.02
C VAL A 277 -18.98 10.43 -24.09
N HIS A 278 -19.05 11.69 -23.71
CA HIS A 278 -20.20 12.55 -23.93
C HIS A 278 -20.03 13.24 -25.30
N ILE A 279 -21.12 13.26 -26.08
CA ILE A 279 -21.12 13.86 -27.41
C ILE A 279 -22.08 15.04 -27.41
N ASP A 280 -21.54 16.22 -27.66
CA ASP A 280 -22.27 17.46 -27.86
C ASP A 280 -22.27 17.90 -29.32
N TYR A 281 -23.15 18.83 -29.65
CA TYR A 281 -23.25 19.45 -30.98
C TYR A 281 -22.83 20.93 -30.98
N GLU A 282 -22.43 21.46 -29.82
CA GLU A 282 -22.00 22.84 -29.61
C GLU A 282 -21.14 22.91 -28.33
N SER A 283 -19.95 23.51 -28.44
CA SER A 283 -19.09 23.78 -27.27
C SER A 283 -19.75 24.82 -26.36
N ARG A 284 -19.66 24.59 -25.04
CA ARG A 284 -20.28 25.46 -24.04
C ARG A 284 -19.20 26.15 -23.21
N PRO A 285 -19.36 27.44 -22.88
CA PRO A 285 -18.35 28.18 -22.11
C PRO A 285 -18.34 27.83 -20.61
N TYR A 286 -19.18 26.89 -20.17
CA TYR A 286 -19.29 26.46 -18.78
C TYR A 286 -19.23 24.94 -18.72
N ASP A 287 -18.67 24.44 -17.64
CA ASP A 287 -18.57 23.02 -17.34
C ASP A 287 -19.92 22.51 -16.79
N GLU A 288 -20.50 21.47 -17.41
CA GLU A 288 -21.81 20.90 -17.03
C GLU A 288 -21.75 20.02 -15.77
N HIS A 289 -20.55 19.67 -15.31
CA HIS A 289 -20.29 18.63 -14.32
C HIS A 289 -19.56 19.16 -13.06
N VAL A 290 -19.68 20.46 -12.76
CA VAL A 290 -19.15 21.10 -11.53
C VAL A 290 -20.05 20.90 -10.31
#